data_AF-A0A846J4T7-F1
#
_entry.id   AF-A0A846J4T7-F1
#
_cell.length_a   1.000
_cell.length_b   1.000
_cell.length_c   1.000
_cell.angle_alpha   90.00
_cell.angle_beta   90.00
_cell.angle_gamma   90.00
#
_symmetry.space_group_name_H-M   'P 1'
#
loop_
_entity.id
_entity.type
_entity.pdbx_description
1 polymer ?
#
loop_
_entity_poly.entity_id
_entity_poly.type
_entity_poly.pdbx_seq_one_letter_code
_entity_poly.pdbx_strand_id
1 'polypeptide(L)'
;MDILLITLKAVAYLLIEPYSVIVLLLLSLILYRKNRKTIIMQKMIIGQKVTTAFELTISEVVLGIFAGTVASLIMSYLGIFFSEDSAIYLIFLISMFFMIFNPRFICFSYSGAALGMASLILLNMAKLLNMPQLNFVNIDIPALMSMVAILHLVEGILVMIDGDRGYVPVFTNRDDKIIGGFVLQRYWILPIAFMLMLNTQALSNTSQGGVPMPNWWPLLKSGLPLSVLNAAIIGLTSFYGIIGYNAVTFTKTRKEKKFISGLYIIIYSLILFMLSRLAVMNTLLKVIVLIFAPVGHEAMLYIQKYFELKGEPRYISTEEGIMVLDVAKDSVANKMGIKSGDLLLQVNDKEIDSEEDIVKSIGQMYGHISFKIKNDVGRLKTVNYRMLTSYEKLGIVFVPKNVPKNTSVIKVKSEKFQDILEKIKNKDKDE
;
A
#
# COMPACT_ATOMS: atom_id res chain seq x y z
N MET A 1 28.43 4.51 22.01
CA MET A 1 28.07 4.86 20.62
C MET A 1 26.57 4.74 20.50
N ASP A 2 25.89 5.82 20.10
CA ASP A 2 24.42 5.90 20.20
C ASP A 2 23.73 4.88 19.29
N ILE A 3 22.70 4.21 19.81
CA ILE A 3 21.83 3.27 19.06
C ILE A 3 21.35 3.90 17.75
N LEU A 4 21.09 5.21 17.75
CA LEU A 4 20.82 6.02 16.58
C LEU A 4 21.89 5.84 15.50
N LEU A 5 23.15 6.11 15.83
CA LEU A 5 24.25 6.10 14.86
C LEU A 5 24.46 4.70 14.29
N ILE A 6 24.38 3.65 15.11
CA ILE A 6 24.57 2.27 14.66
C ILE A 6 23.44 1.85 13.72
N THR A 7 22.19 2.20 14.07
CA THR A 7 21.03 1.89 13.23
C THR A 7 21.09 2.64 11.89
N LEU A 8 21.42 3.93 11.91
CA LEU A 8 21.59 4.72 10.69
C LEU A 8 22.74 4.21 9.83
N LYS A 9 23.85 3.78 10.44
CA LYS A 9 24.95 3.13 9.72
C LYS A 9 24.49 1.84 9.04
N ALA A 10 23.76 0.96 9.74
CA ALA A 10 23.26 -0.28 9.16
C ALA A 10 22.35 -0.04 7.94
N VAL A 11 21.42 0.91 8.06
CA VAL A 11 20.57 1.33 6.93
C VAL A 11 21.42 1.94 5.81
N ALA A 12 22.38 2.80 6.12
CA ALA A 12 23.26 3.41 5.13
C ALA A 12 24.11 2.36 4.40
N TYR A 13 24.67 1.38 5.10
CA TYR A 13 25.40 0.26 4.50
C TYR A 13 24.53 -0.49 3.49
N LEU A 14 23.28 -0.80 3.83
CA LEU A 14 22.35 -1.41 2.88
C LEU A 14 22.16 -0.58 1.61
N LEU A 15 22.14 0.76 1.72
CA LEU A 15 21.93 1.67 0.58
C LEU A 15 23.16 1.86 -0.31
N ILE A 16 24.37 1.51 0.14
CA ILE A 16 25.63 1.76 -0.59
C ILE A 16 26.38 0.49 -0.99
N GLU A 17 26.15 -0.63 -0.30
CA GLU A 17 26.81 -1.91 -0.60
C GLU A 17 26.49 -2.38 -2.03
N PRO A 18 27.48 -2.74 -2.87
CA PRO A 18 27.25 -3.00 -4.30
C PRO A 18 26.15 -4.01 -4.60
N TYR A 19 26.12 -5.13 -3.88
CA TYR A 19 25.08 -6.16 -4.03
C TYR A 19 23.69 -5.60 -3.67
N SER A 20 23.59 -4.87 -2.56
CA SER A 20 22.34 -4.31 -2.07
C SER A 20 21.81 -3.20 -2.99
N VAL A 21 22.69 -2.37 -3.53
CA VAL A 21 22.34 -1.36 -4.55
C VAL A 21 21.76 -2.02 -5.79
N ILE A 22 22.32 -3.14 -6.26
CA ILE A 22 21.75 -3.91 -7.38
C ILE A 22 20.32 -4.36 -7.04
N VAL A 23 20.09 -4.87 -5.82
CA VAL A 23 18.74 -5.25 -5.38
C VAL A 23 17.80 -4.05 -5.38
N LEU A 24 18.20 -2.91 -4.83
CA LEU A 24 17.39 -1.68 -4.83
C LEU A 24 17.04 -1.22 -6.26
N LEU A 25 18.01 -1.26 -7.19
CA LEU A 25 17.79 -0.91 -8.59
C LEU A 25 16.83 -1.89 -9.28
N LEU A 26 16.95 -3.19 -9.01
CA LEU A 26 16.03 -4.21 -9.53
C LEU A 26 14.60 -3.98 -9.02
N LEU A 27 14.44 -3.76 -7.71
CA LEU A 27 13.13 -3.44 -7.12
C LEU A 27 12.55 -2.14 -7.69
N SER A 28 13.38 -1.11 -7.83
CA SER A 28 12.99 0.16 -8.45
C SER A 28 12.56 0.00 -9.90
N LEU A 29 13.24 -0.87 -10.67
CA LEU A 29 12.87 -1.19 -12.06
C LEU A 29 11.54 -1.95 -12.14
N ILE A 30 11.28 -2.87 -11.20
CA ILE A 30 9.98 -3.58 -11.10
C ILE A 30 8.86 -2.57 -10.82
N LEU A 31 9.04 -1.67 -9.85
CA LEU A 31 8.08 -0.62 -9.54
C LEU A 31 7.89 0.35 -10.71
N TYR A 32 8.96 0.74 -11.39
CA TYR A 32 8.88 1.58 -12.58
C TYR A 32 8.04 0.94 -13.69
N ARG A 33 8.24 -0.36 -13.96
CA ARG A 33 7.45 -1.11 -14.95
C ARG A 33 5.97 -1.16 -14.57
N LYS A 34 5.66 -1.39 -13.29
CA LYS A 34 4.29 -1.35 -12.77
C LYS A 34 3.68 0.05 -12.93
N ASN A 35 4.38 1.09 -12.47
CA ASN A 35 3.93 2.47 -12.55
C ASN A 35 3.75 2.95 -13.99
N ARG A 36 4.56 2.46 -14.94
CA ARG A 36 4.35 2.73 -16.37
C ARG A 36 3.00 2.20 -16.85
N LYS A 37 2.60 0.99 -16.46
CA LYS A 37 1.27 0.44 -16.80
C LYS A 37 0.16 1.28 -16.18
N THR A 38 0.29 1.66 -14.91
CA THR A 38 -0.67 2.53 -14.21
C THR A 38 -0.83 3.88 -14.91
N ILE A 39 0.26 4.52 -15.32
CA ILE A 39 0.23 5.81 -16.01
C ILE A 39 -0.37 5.70 -17.41
N ILE A 40 -0.14 4.59 -18.12
CA ILE A 40 -0.78 4.34 -19.42
C ILE A 40 -2.29 4.23 -19.23
N MET A 41 -2.78 3.43 -18.27
CA MET A 41 -4.21 3.35 -17.94
C MET A 41 -4.79 4.71 -17.55
N GLN A 42 -4.11 5.43 -16.65
CA GLN A 42 -4.55 6.76 -16.24
C GLN A 42 -4.66 7.73 -17.42
N LYS A 43 -3.67 7.73 -18.33
CA LYS A 43 -3.67 8.58 -19.53
C LYS A 43 -4.76 8.18 -20.52
N MET A 44 -5.04 6.88 -20.69
CA MET A 44 -6.12 6.41 -21.57
C MET A 44 -7.50 6.87 -21.08
N ILE A 45 -7.72 6.90 -19.77
CA ILE A 45 -9.01 7.25 -19.17
C ILE A 45 -9.18 8.77 -19.05
N ILE A 46 -8.17 9.48 -18.54
CA ILE A 46 -8.22 10.93 -18.30
C ILE A 46 -7.91 11.72 -19.59
N GLY A 47 -7.28 11.09 -20.57
CA GLY A 47 -6.89 11.71 -21.84
C GLY A 47 -5.65 12.61 -21.76
N GLN A 48 -5.11 12.85 -20.55
CA GLN A 48 -3.94 13.70 -20.30
C GLN A 48 -3.02 13.10 -19.23
N LYS A 49 -1.79 13.63 -19.15
CA LYS A 49 -0.77 13.17 -18.20
C LYS A 49 -0.96 13.87 -16.85
N VAL A 50 -1.33 13.13 -15.81
CA VAL A 50 -1.47 13.69 -14.44
C VAL A 50 -0.14 13.65 -13.68
N THR A 51 0.56 12.52 -13.75
CA THR A 51 1.88 12.31 -13.12
C THR A 51 2.76 11.46 -14.02
N THR A 52 4.01 11.21 -13.62
CA THR A 52 4.97 10.42 -14.39
C THR A 52 5.32 9.12 -13.66
N ALA A 53 5.61 8.06 -14.42
CA ALA A 53 6.03 6.78 -13.82
C ALA A 53 7.34 6.95 -13.01
N PHE A 54 8.23 7.84 -13.45
CA PHE A 54 9.45 8.16 -12.74
C PHE A 54 9.17 8.85 -11.41
N GLU A 55 8.33 9.88 -11.40
CA GLU A 55 7.91 10.60 -10.18
C GLU A 55 7.28 9.65 -9.16
N LEU A 56 6.37 8.77 -9.61
CA LEU A 56 5.74 7.76 -8.73
C LEU A 56 6.76 6.79 -8.14
N THR A 57 7.75 6.36 -8.94
CA THR A 57 8.77 5.39 -8.50
C THR A 57 9.75 6.03 -7.54
N ILE A 58 10.21 7.26 -7.82
CA ILE A 58 11.10 7.99 -6.92
C ILE A 58 10.40 8.26 -5.58
N SER A 59 9.13 8.64 -5.58
CA SER A 59 8.43 8.83 -4.30
C SER A 59 8.22 7.52 -3.55
N GLU A 60 8.01 6.38 -4.23
CA GLU A 60 7.94 5.05 -3.60
C GLU A 60 9.27 4.65 -2.94
N VAL A 61 10.40 4.91 -3.61
CA VAL A 61 11.75 4.63 -3.10
C VAL A 61 12.10 5.57 -1.95
N VAL A 62 11.98 6.90 -2.15
CA VAL A 62 12.42 7.90 -1.17
C VAL A 62 11.60 7.83 0.11
N LEU A 63 10.26 7.77 0.01
CA LEU A 63 9.41 7.64 1.18
C LEU A 63 9.61 6.28 1.86
N GLY A 64 9.84 5.22 1.08
CA GLY A 64 10.18 3.89 1.60
C GLY A 64 11.49 3.87 2.39
N ILE A 65 12.54 4.55 1.91
CA ILE A 65 13.81 4.69 2.63
C ILE A 65 13.61 5.42 3.96
N PHE A 66 12.88 6.54 3.96
CA PHE A 66 12.58 7.27 5.19
C PHE A 66 11.79 6.41 6.18
N ALA A 67 10.73 5.75 5.71
CA ALA A 67 9.90 4.84 6.49
C ALA A 67 10.68 3.64 7.06
N GLY A 68 11.50 2.97 6.25
CA GLY A 68 12.34 1.86 6.68
C GLY A 68 13.35 2.29 7.75
N THR A 69 13.94 3.49 7.60
CA THR A 69 14.82 4.08 8.61
C THR A 69 14.07 4.32 9.92
N VAL A 70 12.88 4.91 9.87
CA VAL A 70 12.04 5.16 11.06
C VAL A 70 11.64 3.84 11.73
N ALA A 71 11.21 2.83 10.96
CA ALA A 71 10.87 1.51 11.49
C ALA A 71 12.08 0.87 12.20
N SER A 72 13.25 0.93 11.57
CA SER A 72 14.51 0.42 12.12
C SER A 72 14.87 1.10 13.43
N LEU A 73 14.75 2.43 13.50
CA LEU A 73 15.00 3.18 14.73
C LEU A 73 14.02 2.78 15.84
N ILE A 74 12.72 2.72 15.53
CA ILE A 74 11.71 2.29 16.51
C ILE A 74 12.06 0.90 17.05
N MET A 75 12.38 -0.07 16.18
CA MET A 75 12.77 -1.42 16.60
C MET A 75 14.04 -1.42 17.47
N SER A 76 15.08 -0.71 17.04
CA SER A 76 16.34 -0.60 17.76
C SER A 76 16.17 0.01 19.16
N TYR A 77 15.40 1.10 19.30
CA TYR A 77 15.17 1.75 20.59
C TYR A 77 14.28 0.91 21.52
N LEU A 78 13.24 0.27 20.96
CA LEU A 78 12.41 -0.67 21.71
C LEU A 78 13.20 -1.92 22.14
N GLY A 79 14.33 -2.18 21.47
CA GLY A 79 15.17 -3.34 21.74
C GLY A 79 14.55 -4.63 21.26
N ILE A 80 14.00 -4.59 20.05
CA ILE A 80 13.54 -5.78 19.34
C ILE A 80 14.78 -6.39 18.67
N PHE A 81 15.19 -7.55 19.15
CA PHE A 81 16.30 -8.31 18.61
C PHE A 81 15.92 -9.78 18.46
N PHE A 82 16.65 -10.49 17.60
CA PHE A 82 16.54 -11.94 17.44
C PHE A 82 17.88 -12.60 17.75
N SER A 83 17.87 -13.86 18.14
CA SER A 83 19.13 -14.61 18.26
C SER A 83 19.65 -14.96 16.86
N GLU A 84 20.97 -15.02 16.69
CA GLU A 84 21.60 -15.35 15.40
C GLU A 84 21.12 -16.70 14.83
N ASP A 85 20.86 -17.67 15.70
CA ASP A 85 20.36 -19.01 15.39
C ASP A 85 18.83 -19.10 15.23
N SER A 86 18.10 -17.98 15.33
CA SER A 86 16.64 -17.97 15.35
C SER A 86 15.98 -18.40 14.04
N ALA A 87 16.72 -18.37 12.92
CA ALA A 87 16.21 -18.59 11.57
C ALA A 87 15.18 -17.55 11.10
N ILE A 88 15.24 -16.31 11.62
CA ILE A 88 14.32 -15.22 11.26
C ILE A 88 14.26 -14.94 9.74
N TYR A 89 15.34 -15.20 9.01
CA TYR A 89 15.38 -15.05 7.55
C TYR A 89 14.34 -15.92 6.80
N LEU A 90 13.84 -17.00 7.43
CA LEU A 90 12.78 -17.83 6.86
C LEU A 90 11.48 -17.08 6.63
N ILE A 91 11.24 -15.95 7.33
CA ILE A 91 10.04 -15.13 7.10
C ILE A 91 9.92 -14.69 5.63
N PHE A 92 11.06 -14.37 4.98
CA PHE A 92 11.07 -13.95 3.57
C PHE A 92 10.76 -15.11 2.63
N LEU A 93 11.32 -16.30 2.89
CA LEU A 93 11.05 -17.49 2.09
C LEU A 93 9.58 -17.90 2.19
N ILE A 94 9.00 -17.84 3.40
CA ILE A 94 7.58 -18.11 3.62
C ILE A 94 6.71 -17.06 2.92
N SER A 95 7.04 -15.76 3.02
CA SER A 95 6.33 -14.70 2.29
C SER A 95 6.35 -14.92 0.78
N MET A 96 7.51 -15.31 0.23
CA MET A 96 7.65 -15.60 -1.21
C MET A 96 6.82 -16.82 -1.61
N PHE A 97 6.83 -17.88 -0.80
CA PHE A 97 6.00 -19.07 -1.02
C PHE A 97 4.50 -18.74 -0.99
N PHE A 98 4.04 -17.97 -0.02
CA PHE A 98 2.63 -17.56 0.10
C PHE A 98 2.16 -16.67 -1.06
N MET A 99 3.04 -15.80 -1.57
CA MET A 99 2.75 -14.95 -2.72
C MET A 99 2.40 -15.75 -3.99
N ILE A 100 2.89 -17.00 -4.13
CA ILE A 100 2.59 -17.87 -5.29
C ILE A 100 1.09 -18.20 -5.36
N PHE A 101 0.45 -18.43 -4.20
CA PHE A 101 -0.99 -18.74 -4.16
C PHE A 101 -1.84 -17.50 -4.38
N ASN A 102 -1.46 -16.38 -3.76
CA ASN A 102 -2.08 -15.09 -4.00
C ASN A 102 -1.11 -13.98 -3.59
N PRO A 103 -0.87 -12.96 -4.44
CA PRO A 103 0.01 -11.84 -4.10
C PRO A 103 -0.34 -11.12 -2.79
N ARG A 104 -1.60 -11.20 -2.33
CA ARG A 104 -2.03 -10.60 -1.05
C ARG A 104 -1.36 -11.23 0.18
N PHE A 105 -0.91 -12.49 0.09
CA PHE A 105 -0.34 -13.22 1.23
C PHE A 105 1.17 -12.96 1.44
N ILE A 106 1.75 -12.02 0.70
CA ILE A 106 3.14 -11.58 0.90
C ILE A 106 3.36 -10.91 2.27
N CYS A 107 2.29 -10.36 2.86
CA CYS A 107 2.35 -9.59 4.10
C CYS A 107 2.91 -10.41 5.29
N PHE A 108 3.73 -9.76 6.13
CA PHE A 108 4.37 -10.42 7.27
C PHE A 108 3.40 -10.82 8.39
N SER A 109 2.14 -10.39 8.36
CA SER A 109 1.11 -10.93 9.25
C SER A 109 0.88 -12.42 9.01
N TYR A 110 0.94 -12.89 7.76
CA TYR A 110 0.79 -14.30 7.41
C TYR A 110 2.08 -15.09 7.64
N SER A 111 3.19 -14.65 7.05
CA SER A 111 4.45 -15.39 7.15
C SER A 111 5.05 -15.35 8.54
N GLY A 112 4.89 -14.24 9.28
CA GLY A 112 5.26 -14.16 10.69
C GLY A 112 4.43 -15.10 11.57
N ALA A 113 3.12 -15.18 11.34
CA ALA A 113 2.27 -16.12 12.06
C ALA A 113 2.65 -17.58 11.77
N ALA A 114 2.88 -17.91 10.50
CA ALA A 114 3.31 -19.24 10.09
C ALA A 114 4.68 -19.63 10.68
N LEU A 115 5.67 -18.72 10.62
CA LEU A 115 6.99 -18.94 11.19
C LEU A 115 6.93 -19.09 12.72
N GLY A 116 6.19 -18.22 13.40
CA GLY A 116 6.02 -18.30 14.86
C GLY A 116 5.28 -19.56 15.30
N MET A 117 4.27 -20.00 14.53
CA MET A 117 3.56 -21.26 14.80
C MET A 117 4.47 -22.47 14.57
N ALA A 118 5.24 -22.48 13.47
CA ALA A 118 6.24 -23.51 13.23
C ALA A 118 7.25 -23.61 14.37
N SER A 119 7.73 -22.47 14.87
CA SER A 119 8.64 -22.40 16.03
C SER A 119 8.03 -23.04 17.29
N LEU A 120 6.76 -22.74 17.62
CA LEU A 120 6.09 -23.37 18.77
C LEU A 120 5.92 -24.88 18.61
N ILE A 121 5.52 -25.33 17.42
CA ILE A 121 5.31 -26.75 17.13
C ILE A 121 6.63 -27.49 17.26
N LEU A 122 7.70 -27.00 16.63
CA LEU A 122 9.02 -27.62 16.67
C LEU A 122 9.60 -27.64 18.08
N LEU A 123 9.44 -26.58 18.86
CA LEU A 123 9.85 -26.56 20.26
C LEU A 123 9.14 -27.63 21.09
N ASN A 124 7.82 -27.79 20.92
CA ASN A 124 7.06 -28.79 21.65
C ASN A 124 7.40 -30.22 21.19
N MET A 125 7.61 -30.43 19.88
CA MET A 125 8.05 -31.73 19.33
C MET A 125 9.45 -32.11 19.82
N ALA A 126 10.39 -31.15 19.84
CA ALA A 126 11.74 -31.37 20.35
C ALA A 126 11.73 -31.81 21.82
N LYS A 127 10.85 -31.22 22.64
CA LYS A 127 10.64 -31.61 24.04
C LYS A 127 9.96 -32.97 24.18
N LEU A 128 8.93 -33.25 23.39
CA LEU A 128 8.18 -34.50 23.45
C LEU A 128 9.04 -35.71 23.04
N LEU A 129 9.87 -35.55 22.00
CA LEU A 129 10.71 -36.60 21.44
C LEU A 129 12.12 -36.64 22.06
N ASN A 130 12.46 -35.73 22.97
CA ASN A 130 13.81 -35.53 23.50
C ASN A 130 14.89 -35.35 22.40
N MET A 131 14.52 -34.72 21.29
CA MET A 131 15.41 -34.47 20.13
C MET A 131 15.62 -32.96 19.98
N PRO A 132 16.60 -32.35 20.67
CA PRO A 132 16.83 -30.90 20.64
C PRO A 132 17.16 -30.37 19.23
N GLN A 133 17.72 -31.22 18.37
CA GLN A 133 18.06 -30.91 16.97
C GLN A 133 16.84 -30.52 16.12
N LEU A 134 15.63 -30.92 16.53
CA LEU A 134 14.39 -30.54 15.83
C LEU A 134 14.03 -29.06 16.03
N ASN A 135 14.56 -28.39 17.06
CA ASN A 135 14.28 -26.97 17.33
C ASN A 135 15.20 -26.03 16.54
N PHE A 136 15.31 -26.23 15.22
CA PHE A 136 16.13 -25.38 14.34
C PHE A 136 15.46 -24.04 13.98
N VAL A 137 14.18 -23.86 14.31
CA VAL A 137 13.44 -22.60 14.18
C VAL A 137 13.09 -22.10 15.59
N ASN A 138 14.00 -21.34 16.19
CA ASN A 138 13.86 -20.83 17.55
C ASN A 138 13.59 -19.33 17.56
N ILE A 139 12.35 -18.94 17.26
CA ILE A 139 11.95 -17.55 17.10
C ILE A 139 11.32 -17.02 18.40
N ASP A 140 11.78 -15.84 18.83
CA ASP A 140 11.06 -15.05 19.83
C ASP A 140 9.79 -14.47 19.20
N ILE A 141 8.64 -15.07 19.54
CA ILE A 141 7.33 -14.70 19.00
C ILE A 141 6.92 -13.26 19.40
N PRO A 142 7.03 -12.83 20.67
CA PRO A 142 6.89 -11.43 21.03
C PRO A 142 7.73 -10.47 20.17
N ALA A 143 9.01 -10.77 19.93
CA ALA A 143 9.87 -9.95 19.09
C ALA A 143 9.38 -9.93 17.62
N LEU A 144 9.06 -11.10 17.07
CA LEU A 144 8.52 -11.26 15.71
C LEU A 144 7.24 -10.44 15.50
N MET A 145 6.27 -10.60 16.39
CA MET A 145 4.97 -9.91 16.27
C MET A 145 5.12 -8.40 16.51
N SER A 146 6.06 -7.98 17.38
CA SER A 146 6.37 -6.56 17.57
C SER A 146 6.97 -5.93 16.31
N MET A 147 7.88 -6.65 15.62
CA MET A 147 8.41 -6.24 14.32
C MET A 147 7.28 -6.09 13.29
N VAL A 148 6.42 -7.12 13.15
CA VAL A 148 5.28 -7.07 12.21
C VAL A 148 4.36 -5.88 12.50
N ALA A 149 4.09 -5.61 13.79
CA ALA A 149 3.29 -4.46 14.19
C ALA A 149 3.92 -3.12 13.80
N ILE A 150 5.22 -2.92 14.05
CA ILE A 150 5.92 -1.67 13.70
C ILE A 150 5.93 -1.45 12.18
N LEU A 151 6.10 -2.51 11.39
CA LEU A 151 6.05 -2.40 9.94
C LEU A 151 4.66 -1.96 9.44
N HIS A 152 3.58 -2.47 10.02
CA HIS A 152 2.23 -2.00 9.70
C HIS A 152 1.96 -0.58 10.24
N LEU A 153 2.51 -0.21 11.39
CA LEU A 153 2.38 1.17 11.90
C LEU A 153 2.95 2.17 10.88
N VAL A 154 4.15 1.89 10.37
CA VAL A 154 4.80 2.71 9.35
C VAL A 154 4.08 2.63 8.00
N GLU A 155 3.56 1.47 7.63
CA GLU A 155 2.67 1.31 6.46
C GLU A 155 1.47 2.26 6.54
N GLY A 156 0.75 2.27 7.67
CA GLY A 156 -0.43 3.10 7.84
C GLY A 156 -0.11 4.59 7.68
N ILE A 157 1.04 5.04 8.17
CA ILE A 157 1.54 6.42 7.99
C ILE A 157 1.85 6.69 6.50
N LEU A 158 2.56 5.78 5.82
CA LEU A 158 2.86 5.90 4.39
C LEU A 158 1.58 5.99 3.54
N VAL A 159 0.56 5.19 3.86
CA VAL A 159 -0.73 5.21 3.19
C VAL A 159 -1.41 6.57 3.35
N MET A 160 -1.41 7.16 4.54
CA MET A 160 -1.99 8.50 4.74
C MET A 160 -1.26 9.59 3.94
N ILE A 161 0.07 9.49 3.81
CA ILE A 161 0.89 10.50 3.12
C ILE A 161 0.75 10.36 1.60
N ASP A 162 0.97 9.15 1.07
CA ASP A 162 1.26 8.90 -0.34
C ASP A 162 0.29 7.91 -1.03
N GLY A 163 -0.67 7.34 -0.28
CA GLY A 163 -1.58 6.30 -0.76
C GLY A 163 -2.55 6.69 -1.88
N ASP A 164 -2.78 7.98 -2.15
CA ASP A 164 -3.66 8.45 -3.23
C ASP A 164 -2.94 8.81 -4.54
N ARG A 165 -1.61 8.72 -4.60
CA ARG A 165 -0.85 8.94 -5.83
C ARG A 165 -1.02 7.77 -6.79
N GLY A 166 -0.86 8.02 -8.10
CA GLY A 166 -0.98 6.97 -9.12
C GLY A 166 -2.34 6.29 -9.17
N TYR A 167 -3.40 6.92 -8.66
CA TYR A 167 -4.76 6.40 -8.72
C TYR A 167 -5.25 6.21 -10.15
N VAL A 168 -6.19 5.29 -10.34
CA VAL A 168 -6.87 5.05 -11.62
C VAL A 168 -8.38 5.21 -11.43
N PRO A 169 -9.04 6.11 -12.19
CA PRO A 169 -10.50 6.17 -12.21
C PRO A 169 -11.07 4.87 -12.76
N VAL A 170 -12.13 4.35 -12.15
CA VAL A 170 -12.79 3.11 -12.56
C VAL A 170 -14.30 3.25 -12.50
N PHE A 171 -14.99 2.40 -13.24
CA PHE A 171 -16.45 2.33 -13.24
C PHE A 171 -16.89 0.91 -12.89
N THR A 172 -18.02 0.79 -12.21
CA THR A 172 -18.71 -0.47 -12.01
C THR A 172 -20.21 -0.28 -12.12
N ASN A 173 -20.96 -1.37 -12.26
CA ASN A 173 -22.41 -1.34 -12.28
C ASN A 173 -22.92 -1.80 -10.90
N ARG A 174 -23.78 -0.99 -10.28
CA ARG A 174 -24.49 -1.31 -9.05
C ARG A 174 -25.95 -0.88 -9.21
N ASP A 175 -26.87 -1.82 -9.06
CA ASP A 175 -28.32 -1.60 -9.15
C ASP A 175 -28.74 -0.92 -10.48
N ASP A 176 -28.22 -1.45 -11.59
CA ASP A 176 -28.41 -0.95 -12.98
C ASP A 176 -27.93 0.48 -13.24
N LYS A 177 -27.16 1.05 -12.31
CA LYS A 177 -26.52 2.35 -12.47
C LYS A 177 -25.00 2.20 -12.55
N ILE A 178 -24.38 2.98 -13.42
CA ILE A 178 -22.93 3.08 -13.45
C ILE A 178 -22.50 4.01 -12.33
N ILE A 179 -21.59 3.52 -11.49
CA ILE A 179 -20.95 4.29 -10.43
C ILE A 179 -19.47 4.43 -10.74
N GLY A 180 -18.96 5.65 -10.55
CA GLY A 180 -17.54 5.97 -10.64
C GLY A 180 -16.83 5.72 -9.32
N GLY A 181 -15.53 5.45 -9.41
CA GLY A 181 -14.68 5.26 -8.24
C GLY A 181 -13.21 5.32 -8.60
N PHE A 182 -12.37 4.96 -7.63
CA PHE A 182 -10.92 5.01 -7.77
C PHE A 182 -10.27 3.74 -7.24
N VAL A 183 -9.33 3.23 -8.01
CA VAL A 183 -8.34 2.22 -7.57
C VAL A 183 -7.09 2.95 -7.09
N LEU A 184 -6.64 2.62 -5.89
CA LEU A 184 -5.45 3.18 -5.23
C LEU A 184 -4.43 2.06 -5.04
N GLN A 185 -3.22 2.20 -5.61
CA GLN A 185 -2.19 1.15 -5.58
C GLN A 185 -0.78 1.72 -5.44
N ARG A 186 -0.16 1.53 -4.29
CA ARG A 186 1.20 2.03 -3.97
C ARG A 186 2.05 0.95 -3.34
N TYR A 187 3.35 0.95 -3.63
CA TYR A 187 4.30 0.03 -3.01
C TYR A 187 5.56 0.79 -2.63
N TRP A 188 6.05 0.62 -1.40
CA TRP A 188 7.26 1.29 -0.93
C TRP A 188 8.35 0.26 -0.66
N ILE A 189 9.59 0.59 -1.04
CA ILE A 189 10.77 -0.23 -0.75
C ILE A 189 11.38 0.28 0.56
N LEU A 190 11.38 -0.56 1.58
CA LEU A 190 11.86 -0.20 2.92
C LEU A 190 13.19 -0.90 3.20
N PRO A 191 14.29 -0.16 3.41
CA PRO A 191 15.49 -0.70 4.04
C PRO A 191 15.21 -0.90 5.53
N ILE A 192 15.10 -2.15 5.97
CA ILE A 192 14.77 -2.50 7.34
C ILE A 192 16.02 -3.07 7.98
N ALA A 193 16.51 -2.41 9.03
CA ALA A 193 17.56 -2.91 9.90
C ALA A 193 16.97 -3.38 11.23
N PHE A 194 17.46 -4.52 11.72
CA PHE A 194 17.08 -5.07 13.02
C PHE A 194 18.27 -5.70 13.71
N MET A 195 18.15 -5.87 15.03
CA MET A 195 19.24 -6.33 15.88
C MET A 195 19.29 -7.86 15.96
N LEU A 196 20.50 -8.40 15.91
CA LEU A 196 20.81 -9.80 16.19
C LEU A 196 21.69 -9.89 17.43
N MET A 197 21.31 -10.75 18.37
CA MET A 197 22.16 -11.15 19.48
C MET A 197 23.11 -12.23 18.99
N LEU A 198 24.40 -11.91 18.99
CA LEU A 198 25.47 -12.79 18.51
C LEU A 198 25.94 -13.72 19.64
N ASN A 199 26.30 -14.95 19.27
CA ASN A 199 26.91 -15.87 20.23
C ASN A 199 28.36 -15.42 20.53
N THR A 200 28.70 -15.29 21.81
CA THR A 200 30.02 -14.81 22.29
C THR A 200 31.19 -15.70 21.83
N GLN A 201 30.95 -16.95 21.46
CA GLN A 201 31.98 -17.85 20.92
C GLN A 201 32.37 -17.56 19.45
N ALA A 202 31.53 -16.87 18.68
CA ALA A 202 31.78 -16.55 17.27
C ALA A 202 32.73 -15.35 17.04
N LEU A 203 33.03 -14.59 18.10
CA LEU A 203 33.84 -13.36 18.01
C LEU A 203 35.34 -13.57 17.87
N SER A 204 35.83 -14.81 17.85
CA SER A 204 37.25 -15.08 17.64
C SER A 204 37.72 -14.80 16.20
N ASN A 205 36.81 -14.75 15.21
CA ASN A 205 37.19 -14.75 13.78
C ASN A 205 36.57 -13.67 12.87
N THR A 206 35.78 -12.72 13.37
CA THR A 206 35.14 -11.70 12.52
C THR A 206 35.42 -10.27 12.98
N SER A 207 36.01 -9.49 12.08
CA SER A 207 36.32 -8.05 12.17
C SER A 207 35.09 -7.13 12.17
N GLN A 208 33.87 -7.68 12.27
CA GLN A 208 32.65 -6.92 12.54
C GLN A 208 32.27 -7.12 14.01
N GLY A 209 32.98 -6.42 14.89
CA GLY A 209 32.75 -6.45 16.33
C GLY A 209 31.36 -5.93 16.65
N GLY A 210 30.52 -6.77 17.25
CA GLY A 210 29.26 -6.30 17.80
C GLY A 210 29.50 -5.31 18.93
N VAL A 211 28.51 -4.45 19.18
CA VAL A 211 28.69 -3.29 20.06
C VAL A 211 28.01 -3.56 21.40
N PRO A 212 28.68 -3.31 22.54
CA PRO A 212 28.03 -3.39 23.84
C PRO A 212 26.89 -2.37 23.93
N MET A 213 25.74 -2.80 24.42
CA MET A 213 24.55 -1.96 24.52
C MET A 213 24.51 -1.16 25.83
N PRO A 214 23.86 0.02 25.86
CA PRO A 214 23.67 0.79 27.09
C PRO A 214 22.84 0.04 28.13
N ASN A 215 23.07 0.30 29.42
CA ASN A 215 22.38 -0.39 30.52
C ASN A 215 20.84 -0.23 30.56
N TRP A 216 20.31 0.84 29.95
CA TRP A 216 18.85 1.06 29.87
C TRP A 216 18.19 0.28 28.75
N TRP A 217 18.98 -0.24 27.80
CA TRP A 217 18.51 -1.00 26.66
C TRP A 217 18.47 -2.50 27.00
N PRO A 218 17.44 -3.25 26.56
CA PRO A 218 16.31 -2.85 25.73
C PRO A 218 15.20 -2.16 26.55
N LEU A 219 14.47 -1.23 25.92
CA LEU A 219 13.32 -0.58 26.54
C LEU A 219 12.21 -1.60 26.86
N LEU A 220 12.00 -2.55 25.94
CA LEU A 220 11.10 -3.67 26.15
C LEU A 220 11.88 -4.80 26.82
N LYS A 221 11.58 -5.06 28.09
CA LYS A 221 12.14 -6.21 28.81
C LYS A 221 11.90 -7.50 28.02
N SER A 222 12.96 -8.24 27.77
CA SER A 222 12.91 -9.59 27.23
C SER A 222 12.68 -10.59 28.36
N GLY A 223 12.35 -11.83 28.02
CA GLY A 223 12.31 -12.93 29.00
C GLY A 223 13.69 -13.41 29.46
N LEU A 224 14.78 -12.74 29.04
CA LEU A 224 16.15 -13.15 29.34
C LEU A 224 16.62 -12.57 30.68
N PRO A 225 17.47 -13.32 31.43
CA PRO A 225 18.13 -12.78 32.61
C PRO A 225 19.00 -11.56 32.28
N LEU A 226 19.04 -10.59 33.20
CA LEU A 226 19.78 -9.33 33.02
C LEU A 226 21.30 -9.56 32.81
N SER A 227 21.85 -10.62 33.40
CA SER A 227 23.26 -11.00 33.23
C SER A 227 23.61 -11.40 31.80
N VAL A 228 22.72 -12.15 31.13
CA VAL A 228 22.88 -12.55 29.73
C VAL A 228 22.78 -11.33 28.83
N LEU A 229 21.85 -10.43 29.13
CA LEU A 229 21.63 -9.22 28.38
C LEU A 229 22.79 -8.22 28.48
N ASN A 230 23.39 -8.07 29.67
CA ASN A 230 24.57 -7.22 29.86
C ASN A 230 25.82 -7.78 29.16
N ALA A 231 25.90 -9.10 28.99
CA ALA A 231 26.96 -9.77 28.24
C ALA A 231 26.65 -9.90 26.73
N ALA A 232 25.46 -9.49 26.29
CA ALA A 232 25.02 -9.65 24.92
C ALA A 232 25.81 -8.72 23.99
N ILE A 233 26.28 -9.30 22.90
CA ILE A 233 26.91 -8.57 21.81
C ILE A 233 25.88 -8.48 20.68
N ILE A 234 25.56 -7.26 20.27
CA ILE A 234 24.52 -7.03 19.27
C ILE A 234 25.17 -6.67 17.94
N GLY A 235 24.84 -7.46 16.91
CA GLY A 235 25.03 -7.11 15.50
C GLY A 235 23.76 -6.49 14.92
N LEU A 236 23.89 -5.72 13.85
CA LEU A 236 22.73 -5.29 13.05
C LEU A 236 22.80 -5.97 11.70
N THR A 237 21.66 -6.52 11.28
CA THR A 237 21.46 -6.97 9.91
C THR A 237 20.39 -6.11 9.25
N SER A 238 20.39 -6.07 7.92
CA SER A 238 19.44 -5.27 7.17
C SER A 238 19.10 -5.89 5.82
N PHE A 239 17.89 -5.61 5.35
CA PHE A 239 17.38 -6.10 4.07
C PHE A 239 16.33 -5.15 3.51
N TYR A 240 16.00 -5.28 2.22
CA TYR A 240 14.89 -4.57 1.60
C TYR A 240 13.58 -5.33 1.76
N GLY A 241 12.62 -4.75 2.47
CA GLY A 241 11.22 -5.15 2.46
C GLY A 241 10.42 -4.38 1.43
N ILE A 242 9.28 -4.93 1.01
CA ILE A 242 8.28 -4.23 0.20
C ILE A 242 6.96 -4.24 0.97
N ILE A 243 6.38 -3.07 1.15
CA ILE A 243 5.05 -2.89 1.73
C ILE A 243 4.13 -2.32 0.66
N GLY A 244 2.90 -2.83 0.57
CA GLY A 244 1.99 -2.53 -0.53
C GLY A 244 0.57 -2.18 -0.07
N TYR A 245 0.08 -1.03 -0.50
CA TYR A 245 -1.29 -0.58 -0.30
C TYR A 245 -2.13 -0.80 -1.55
N ASN A 246 -3.25 -1.49 -1.39
CA ASN A 246 -4.22 -1.74 -2.46
C ASN A 246 -5.64 -1.51 -1.93
N ALA A 247 -6.34 -0.53 -2.51
CA ALA A 247 -7.72 -0.24 -2.14
C ALA A 247 -8.54 0.22 -3.34
N VAL A 248 -9.85 0.06 -3.21
CA VAL A 248 -10.83 0.64 -4.13
C VAL A 248 -11.84 1.43 -3.31
N THR A 249 -12.31 2.56 -3.86
CA THR A 249 -13.37 3.36 -3.26
C THR A 249 -14.38 3.78 -4.32
N PHE A 250 -15.66 3.60 -3.98
CA PHE A 250 -16.80 4.14 -4.74
C PHE A 250 -17.62 5.12 -3.88
N THR A 251 -17.40 5.11 -2.56
CA THR A 251 -18.20 5.85 -1.58
C THR A 251 -17.48 7.09 -1.05
N LYS A 252 -16.17 7.22 -1.30
CA LYS A 252 -15.30 8.27 -0.76
C LYS A 252 -14.40 8.85 -1.83
N THR A 253 -13.94 10.07 -1.58
CA THR A 253 -12.83 10.66 -2.34
C THR A 253 -11.54 9.88 -2.10
N ARG A 254 -10.57 10.06 -3.00
CA ARG A 254 -9.23 9.46 -2.88
C ARG A 254 -8.52 9.84 -1.58
N LYS A 255 -8.65 11.11 -1.18
CA LYS A 255 -8.02 11.66 0.04
C LYS A 255 -8.63 11.10 1.32
N GLU A 256 -9.96 11.04 1.39
CA GLU A 256 -10.67 10.43 2.52
C GLU A 256 -10.33 8.93 2.62
N LYS A 257 -10.33 8.21 1.48
CA LYS A 257 -10.06 6.78 1.47
C LYS A 257 -8.65 6.46 1.97
N LYS A 258 -7.61 7.18 1.53
CA LYS A 258 -6.25 6.93 2.00
C LYS A 258 -6.11 7.19 3.50
N PHE A 259 -6.75 8.25 4.01
CA PHE A 259 -6.64 8.60 5.42
C PHE A 259 -7.31 7.54 6.30
N ILE A 260 -8.53 7.14 5.95
CA ILE A 260 -9.27 6.10 6.66
C ILE A 260 -8.54 4.76 6.60
N SER A 261 -8.04 4.36 5.42
CA SER A 261 -7.34 3.07 5.27
C SER A 261 -6.06 3.04 6.10
N GLY A 262 -5.30 4.13 6.10
CA GLY A 262 -4.13 4.28 6.98
C GLY A 262 -4.49 4.18 8.46
N LEU A 263 -5.63 4.76 8.88
CA LEU A 263 -6.08 4.71 10.28
C LEU A 263 -6.43 3.28 10.71
N TYR A 264 -7.12 2.52 9.85
CA TYR A 264 -7.40 1.10 10.10
C TYR A 264 -6.10 0.30 10.29
N ILE A 265 -5.10 0.53 9.44
CA ILE A 265 -3.79 -0.15 9.53
C ILE A 265 -3.07 0.23 10.83
N ILE A 266 -3.08 1.51 11.22
CA ILE A 266 -2.50 1.97 12.48
C ILE A 266 -3.21 1.31 13.68
N ILE A 267 -4.55 1.32 13.72
CA ILE A 267 -5.31 0.72 14.82
C ILE A 267 -4.98 -0.78 14.94
N TYR A 268 -4.98 -1.51 13.83
CA TYR A 268 -4.57 -2.91 13.79
C TYR A 268 -3.15 -3.10 14.34
N SER A 269 -2.20 -2.25 13.92
CA SER A 269 -0.80 -2.33 14.37
C SER A 269 -0.64 -2.09 15.88
N LEU A 270 -1.40 -1.14 16.45
CA LEU A 270 -1.36 -0.84 17.88
C LEU A 270 -1.92 -1.99 18.70
N ILE A 271 -3.02 -2.60 18.26
CA ILE A 271 -3.60 -3.78 18.92
C ILE A 271 -2.63 -4.96 18.82
N LEU A 272 -2.04 -5.21 17.63
CA LEU A 272 -1.06 -6.29 17.46
C LEU A 272 0.17 -6.09 18.35
N PHE A 273 0.69 -4.86 18.45
CA PHE A 273 1.82 -4.53 19.32
C PHE A 273 1.47 -4.72 20.79
N MET A 274 0.27 -4.32 21.23
CA MET A 274 -0.17 -4.55 22.60
C MET A 274 -0.25 -6.06 22.91
N LEU A 275 -0.83 -6.85 22.00
CA LEU A 275 -0.91 -8.30 22.14
C LEU A 275 0.47 -8.98 22.11
N SER A 276 1.40 -8.50 21.28
CA SER A 276 2.78 -9.02 21.25
C SER A 276 3.49 -8.80 22.58
N ARG A 277 3.21 -7.70 23.29
CA ARG A 277 3.76 -7.46 24.63
C ARG A 277 3.16 -8.37 25.69
N LEU A 278 1.86 -8.61 25.64
CA LEU A 278 1.20 -9.56 26.55
C LEU A 278 1.68 -11.00 26.33
N ALA A 279 2.05 -11.35 25.09
CA ALA A 279 2.57 -12.67 24.73
C ALA A 279 3.89 -13.07 25.43
N VAL A 280 4.57 -12.14 26.11
CA VAL A 280 5.75 -12.45 26.95
C VAL A 280 5.35 -13.30 28.17
N MET A 281 4.12 -13.15 28.68
CA MET A 281 3.72 -13.71 29.97
C MET A 281 3.52 -15.24 29.95
N ASN A 282 2.97 -15.79 28.86
CA ASN A 282 2.71 -17.23 28.77
C ASN A 282 2.55 -17.70 27.30
N THR A 283 2.62 -19.02 27.11
CA THR A 283 2.51 -19.65 25.78
C THR A 283 1.12 -19.50 25.15
N LEU A 284 0.05 -19.45 25.95
CA LEU A 284 -1.30 -19.26 25.43
C LEU A 284 -1.44 -17.91 24.70
N LEU A 285 -0.92 -16.84 25.28
CA LEU A 285 -0.92 -15.50 24.68
C LEU A 285 -0.06 -15.45 23.42
N LYS A 286 1.01 -16.25 23.33
CA LYS A 286 1.78 -16.42 22.07
C LYS A 286 0.90 -17.01 20.96
N VAL A 287 0.11 -18.04 21.26
CA VAL A 287 -0.83 -18.61 20.28
C VAL A 287 -1.90 -17.59 19.87
N ILE A 288 -2.45 -16.84 20.84
CA ILE A 288 -3.47 -15.82 20.56
C ILE A 288 -2.93 -14.75 19.62
N VAL A 289 -1.73 -14.19 19.86
CA VAL A 289 -1.18 -13.16 18.97
C VAL A 289 -0.84 -13.70 17.58
N LEU A 290 -0.38 -14.96 17.48
CA LEU A 290 -0.10 -15.60 16.19
C LEU A 290 -1.38 -15.84 15.37
N ILE A 291 -2.51 -16.12 16.01
CA ILE A 291 -3.81 -16.21 15.33
C ILE A 291 -4.33 -14.82 14.98
N PHE A 292 -4.21 -13.86 15.91
CA PHE A 292 -4.69 -12.50 15.71
C PHE A 292 -3.99 -11.79 14.55
N ALA A 293 -2.69 -12.00 14.32
CA ALA A 293 -1.98 -11.36 13.22
C ALA A 293 -2.67 -11.54 11.84
N PRO A 294 -2.85 -12.76 11.29
CA PRO A 294 -3.53 -12.95 10.02
C PRO A 294 -5.05 -12.68 10.11
N VAL A 295 -5.71 -13.08 11.20
CA VAL A 295 -7.17 -12.93 11.34
C VAL A 295 -7.57 -11.46 11.46
N GLY A 296 -6.86 -10.70 12.30
CA GLY A 296 -7.07 -9.26 12.47
C GLY A 296 -6.75 -8.48 11.20
N HIS A 297 -5.71 -8.88 10.47
CA HIS A 297 -5.37 -8.29 9.17
C HIS A 297 -6.50 -8.51 8.14
N GLU A 298 -7.01 -9.74 8.00
CA GLU A 298 -8.14 -10.03 7.12
C GLU A 298 -9.44 -9.35 7.59
N ALA A 299 -9.71 -9.32 8.88
CA ALA A 299 -10.87 -8.64 9.46
C ALA A 299 -10.83 -7.13 9.15
N MET A 300 -9.67 -6.49 9.30
CA MET A 300 -9.46 -5.09 8.94
C MET A 300 -9.79 -4.82 7.47
N LEU A 301 -9.32 -5.67 6.55
CA LEU A 301 -9.60 -5.55 5.11
C LEU A 301 -11.08 -5.80 4.81
N TYR A 302 -11.67 -6.81 5.45
CA TYR A 302 -13.07 -7.16 5.31
C TYR A 302 -14.00 -6.04 5.76
N ILE A 303 -13.76 -5.45 6.94
CA ILE A 303 -14.53 -4.33 7.49
C ILE A 303 -14.52 -3.15 6.52
N GLN A 304 -13.34 -2.79 5.99
CA GLN A 304 -13.24 -1.71 5.00
C GLN A 304 -14.03 -2.02 3.73
N LYS A 305 -13.95 -3.26 3.22
CA LYS A 305 -14.72 -3.69 2.05
C LYS A 305 -16.21 -3.66 2.30
N TYR A 306 -16.66 -4.10 3.48
CA TYR A 306 -18.06 -4.06 3.88
C TYR A 306 -18.63 -2.64 3.84
N PHE A 307 -17.91 -1.66 4.41
CA PHE A 307 -18.34 -0.26 4.36
C PHE A 307 -18.32 0.35 2.95
N GLU A 308 -17.43 -0.08 2.06
CA GLU A 308 -17.50 0.34 0.64
C GLU A 308 -18.70 -0.26 -0.10
N LEU A 309 -19.07 -1.50 0.21
CA LEU A 309 -20.21 -2.18 -0.43
C LEU A 309 -21.56 -1.70 0.10
N LYS A 310 -21.65 -1.33 1.38
CA LYS A 310 -22.89 -0.84 1.99
C LYS A 310 -23.05 0.67 1.90
N GLY A 311 -21.97 1.42 1.75
CA GLY A 311 -22.04 2.87 1.62
C GLY A 311 -22.70 3.32 0.32
N GLU A 312 -23.23 4.54 0.37
CA GLU A 312 -23.80 5.23 -0.78
C GLU A 312 -22.70 5.59 -1.79
N PRO A 313 -22.88 5.27 -3.09
CA PRO A 313 -21.95 5.69 -4.13
C PRO A 313 -21.85 7.21 -4.19
N ARG A 314 -20.63 7.75 -4.17
CA ARG A 314 -20.40 9.20 -4.22
C ARG A 314 -20.46 9.75 -5.64
N TYR A 315 -19.99 8.97 -6.61
CA TYR A 315 -19.88 9.40 -8.00
C TYR A 315 -20.90 8.68 -8.86
N ILE A 316 -22.08 9.28 -9.00
CA ILE A 316 -23.18 8.75 -9.78
C ILE A 316 -23.85 9.87 -10.57
N SER A 317 -24.08 9.65 -11.87
CA SER A 317 -24.87 10.57 -12.68
C SER A 317 -26.36 10.40 -12.38
N THR A 318 -27.12 11.48 -12.47
CA THR A 318 -28.54 11.51 -12.09
C THR A 318 -29.36 12.09 -13.23
N GLU A 319 -30.69 12.09 -13.10
CA GLU A 319 -31.56 12.77 -14.07
C GLU A 319 -31.23 14.27 -14.16
N GLU A 320 -30.80 14.90 -13.06
CA GLU A 320 -30.42 16.32 -13.02
C GLU A 320 -29.18 16.65 -13.88
N GLY A 321 -28.29 15.68 -14.12
CA GLY A 321 -27.04 15.95 -14.85
C GLY A 321 -25.98 14.85 -14.77
N ILE A 322 -24.79 15.17 -15.30
CA ILE A 322 -23.66 14.24 -15.42
C ILE A 322 -22.60 14.50 -14.36
N MET A 323 -22.23 13.45 -13.63
CA MET A 323 -21.24 13.50 -12.57
C MET A 323 -19.82 13.54 -13.12
N VAL A 324 -19.02 14.46 -12.58
CA VAL A 324 -17.58 14.55 -12.82
C VAL A 324 -16.84 13.61 -11.87
N LEU A 325 -16.31 12.50 -12.41
CA LEU A 325 -15.48 11.59 -11.61
C LEU A 325 -14.12 12.21 -11.31
N ASP A 326 -13.43 12.73 -12.33
CA ASP A 326 -12.09 13.28 -12.16
C ASP A 326 -11.78 14.38 -13.18
N VAL A 327 -10.83 15.24 -12.85
CA VAL A 327 -10.42 16.38 -13.68
C VAL A 327 -8.91 16.38 -13.83
N ALA A 328 -8.45 16.33 -15.08
CA ALA A 328 -7.04 16.40 -15.42
C ALA A 328 -6.42 17.71 -14.93
N LYS A 329 -5.21 17.65 -14.35
CA LYS A 329 -4.46 18.84 -13.96
C LYS A 329 -4.17 19.71 -15.19
N ASP A 330 -4.24 21.02 -15.03
CA ASP A 330 -3.93 22.02 -16.07
C ASP A 330 -4.85 21.99 -17.32
N SER A 331 -5.93 21.19 -17.28
CA SER A 331 -6.95 21.13 -18.33
C SER A 331 -7.89 22.34 -18.33
N VAL A 332 -8.70 22.48 -19.39
CA VAL A 332 -9.73 23.54 -19.48
C VAL A 332 -10.69 23.47 -18.30
N ALA A 333 -11.19 22.28 -17.96
CA ALA A 333 -12.08 22.09 -16.82
C ALA A 333 -11.43 22.46 -15.48
N ASN A 334 -10.14 22.15 -15.31
CA ASN A 334 -9.39 22.55 -14.11
C ASN A 334 -9.30 24.09 -14.00
N LYS A 335 -9.00 24.77 -15.10
CA LYS A 335 -8.93 26.25 -15.17
C LYS A 335 -10.29 26.91 -14.94
N MET A 336 -11.39 26.26 -15.34
CA MET A 336 -12.76 26.68 -15.02
C MET A 336 -13.12 26.51 -13.53
N GLY A 337 -12.31 25.76 -12.79
CA GLY A 337 -12.56 25.42 -11.39
C GLY A 337 -13.57 24.30 -11.19
N ILE A 338 -13.81 23.47 -12.23
CA ILE A 338 -14.57 22.23 -12.12
C ILE A 338 -13.72 21.21 -11.35
N LYS A 339 -14.36 20.46 -10.46
CA LYS A 339 -13.71 19.50 -9.56
C LYS A 339 -14.39 18.13 -9.62
N SER A 340 -13.65 17.10 -9.21
CA SER A 340 -14.19 15.77 -8.92
C SER A 340 -15.35 15.89 -7.92
N GLY A 341 -16.50 15.32 -8.26
CA GLY A 341 -17.74 15.37 -7.47
C GLY A 341 -18.72 16.46 -7.88
N ASP A 342 -18.35 17.37 -8.80
CA ASP A 342 -19.31 18.33 -9.36
C ASP A 342 -20.30 17.61 -10.31
N LEU A 343 -21.55 18.05 -10.32
CA LEU A 343 -22.59 17.60 -11.24
C LEU A 343 -22.81 18.68 -12.31
N LEU A 344 -22.57 18.35 -13.58
CA LEU A 344 -22.83 19.25 -14.70
C LEU A 344 -24.30 19.16 -15.10
N LEU A 345 -25.01 20.28 -15.00
CA LEU A 345 -26.44 20.37 -15.29
C LEU A 345 -26.70 20.88 -16.70
N GLN A 346 -25.96 21.92 -17.12
CA GLN A 346 -26.15 22.58 -18.41
C GLN A 346 -24.81 22.94 -19.06
N VAL A 347 -24.78 22.92 -20.39
CA VAL A 347 -23.69 23.43 -21.23
C VAL A 347 -24.28 24.45 -22.19
N ASN A 348 -23.77 25.68 -22.19
CA ASN A 348 -24.26 26.78 -23.03
C ASN A 348 -25.80 26.93 -23.00
N ASP A 349 -26.35 26.97 -21.78
CA ASP A 349 -27.79 27.10 -21.50
C ASP A 349 -28.68 25.93 -21.96
N LYS A 350 -28.10 24.82 -22.44
CA LYS A 350 -28.79 23.57 -22.77
C LYS A 350 -28.58 22.52 -21.69
N GLU A 351 -29.62 21.77 -21.34
CA GLU A 351 -29.52 20.66 -20.39
C GLU A 351 -28.62 19.53 -20.91
N ILE A 352 -27.89 18.90 -19.99
CA ILE A 352 -26.97 17.81 -20.30
C ILE A 352 -27.63 16.49 -19.88
N ASP A 353 -27.96 15.66 -20.86
CA ASP A 353 -28.42 14.30 -20.60
C ASP A 353 -27.30 13.27 -20.82
N SER A 354 -26.45 13.49 -21.81
CA SER A 354 -25.36 12.58 -22.19
C SER A 354 -24.03 13.29 -22.39
N GLU A 355 -22.92 12.54 -22.33
CA GLU A 355 -21.59 13.06 -22.67
C GLU A 355 -21.55 13.58 -24.12
N GLU A 356 -22.34 12.99 -25.01
CA GLU A 356 -22.48 13.42 -26.40
C GLU A 356 -23.03 14.84 -26.52
N ASP A 357 -23.91 15.27 -25.61
CA ASP A 357 -24.48 16.62 -25.63
C ASP A 357 -23.42 17.69 -25.33
N ILE A 358 -22.47 17.35 -24.46
CA ILE A 358 -21.32 18.20 -24.15
C ILE A 358 -20.41 18.33 -25.37
N VAL A 359 -20.09 17.20 -26.02
CA VAL A 359 -19.25 17.19 -27.24
C VAL A 359 -19.92 17.97 -28.37
N LYS A 360 -21.22 17.77 -28.60
CA LYS A 360 -22.00 18.52 -29.60
C LYS A 360 -22.00 20.02 -29.32
N SER A 361 -22.16 20.42 -28.06
CA SER A 361 -22.20 21.83 -27.66
C SER A 361 -20.85 22.54 -27.83
N ILE A 362 -19.74 21.84 -27.58
CA ILE A 362 -18.38 22.33 -27.88
C ILE A 362 -18.18 22.50 -29.39
N GLY A 363 -18.65 21.55 -30.20
CA GLY A 363 -18.51 21.60 -31.66
C GLY A 363 -19.32 22.72 -32.31
N GLN A 364 -20.43 23.14 -31.70
CA GLN A 364 -21.36 24.14 -32.27
C GLN A 364 -21.00 25.59 -31.93
N MET A 365 -20.30 25.86 -30.83
CA MET A 365 -19.95 27.23 -30.42
C MET A 365 -18.45 27.49 -30.49
N TYR A 366 -18.06 28.43 -31.36
CA TYR A 366 -16.68 28.90 -31.44
C TYR A 366 -16.44 30.00 -30.40
N GLY A 367 -15.49 29.78 -29.49
CA GLY A 367 -14.91 30.86 -28.67
C GLY A 367 -15.36 30.94 -27.22
N HIS A 368 -16.47 30.30 -26.82
CA HIS A 368 -16.95 30.34 -25.44
C HIS A 368 -17.68 29.06 -25.02
N ILE A 369 -17.41 28.60 -23.79
CA ILE A 369 -18.17 27.54 -23.14
C ILE A 369 -18.55 27.94 -21.72
N SER A 370 -19.83 27.75 -21.41
CA SER A 370 -20.43 27.96 -20.08
C SER A 370 -20.97 26.63 -19.57
N PHE A 371 -20.64 26.28 -18.32
CA PHE A 371 -21.29 25.18 -17.61
C PHE A 371 -22.03 25.71 -16.39
N LYS A 372 -23.27 25.22 -16.20
CA LYS A 372 -23.96 25.29 -14.92
C LYS A 372 -23.67 24.02 -14.14
N ILE A 373 -23.05 24.16 -12.98
CA ILE A 373 -22.59 23.06 -12.14
C ILE A 373 -23.24 23.12 -10.77
N LYS A 374 -23.49 21.96 -10.17
CA LYS A 374 -23.86 21.80 -8.76
C LYS A 374 -22.68 21.13 -8.06
N ASN A 375 -22.07 21.85 -7.12
CA ASN A 375 -20.89 21.32 -6.42
C ASN A 375 -21.26 20.21 -5.43
N ASP A 376 -20.26 19.61 -4.81
CA ASP A 376 -20.40 18.53 -3.81
C ASP A 376 -21.20 18.92 -2.54
N VAL A 377 -21.39 20.22 -2.28
CA VAL A 377 -22.22 20.78 -1.19
C VAL A 377 -23.63 21.18 -1.68
N GLY A 378 -23.95 20.96 -2.97
CA GLY A 378 -25.24 21.27 -3.57
C GLY A 378 -25.42 22.72 -4.04
N ARG A 379 -24.37 23.55 -4.01
CA ARG A 379 -24.42 24.94 -4.47
C ARG A 379 -24.31 25.01 -5.99
N LEU A 380 -25.20 25.79 -6.60
CA LEU A 380 -25.15 26.08 -8.03
C LEU A 380 -24.09 27.14 -8.33
N LYS A 381 -23.31 26.91 -9.38
CA LYS A 381 -22.31 27.84 -9.90
C LYS A 381 -22.32 27.79 -11.42
N THR A 382 -22.15 28.93 -12.07
CA THR A 382 -21.85 28.98 -13.51
C THR A 382 -20.37 29.24 -13.70
N VAL A 383 -19.72 28.43 -14.54
CA VAL A 383 -18.30 28.56 -14.87
C VAL A 383 -18.15 28.74 -16.36
N ASN A 384 -17.32 29.72 -16.75
CA ASN A 384 -17.18 30.16 -18.12
C ASN A 384 -15.72 30.07 -18.55
N TYR A 385 -15.49 29.74 -19.82
CA TYR A 385 -14.14 29.70 -20.39
C TYR A 385 -14.16 30.12 -21.85
N ARG A 386 -13.16 30.91 -22.21
CA ARG A 386 -12.92 31.28 -23.61
C ARG A 386 -12.10 30.17 -24.26
N MET A 387 -12.75 29.30 -25.03
CA MET A 387 -12.03 28.29 -25.82
C MET A 387 -11.36 28.94 -27.01
N LEU A 388 -10.06 28.72 -27.18
CA LEU A 388 -9.31 29.23 -28.33
C LEU A 388 -9.58 28.41 -29.59
N THR A 389 -9.83 27.10 -29.43
CA THR A 389 -10.17 26.17 -30.52
C THR A 389 -11.17 25.11 -30.05
N SER A 390 -11.99 24.58 -30.96
CA SER A 390 -12.91 23.46 -30.68
C SER A 390 -12.21 22.12 -30.40
N TYR A 391 -10.90 22.05 -30.62
CA TYR A 391 -10.07 20.85 -30.40
C TYR A 391 -9.46 20.78 -28.99
N GLU A 392 -9.64 21.82 -28.16
CA GLU A 392 -9.17 21.76 -26.77
C GLU A 392 -9.96 20.72 -25.98
N LYS A 393 -9.27 19.66 -25.52
CA LYS A 393 -9.88 18.65 -24.65
C LYS A 393 -10.24 19.26 -23.29
N LEU A 394 -11.48 19.09 -22.84
CA LEU A 394 -11.95 19.53 -21.52
C LEU A 394 -11.10 18.96 -20.38
N GLY A 395 -10.64 17.70 -20.52
CA GLY A 395 -9.88 16.99 -19.50
C GLY A 395 -10.75 16.53 -18.33
N ILE A 396 -11.99 16.13 -18.59
CA ILE A 396 -12.92 15.60 -17.59
C ILE A 396 -13.10 14.09 -17.84
N VAL A 397 -13.19 13.33 -16.75
CA VAL A 397 -13.72 11.96 -16.75
C VAL A 397 -15.14 12.00 -16.22
N PHE A 398 -16.11 11.66 -17.07
CA PHE A 398 -17.53 11.61 -16.69
C PHE A 398 -17.91 10.23 -16.15
N VAL A 399 -18.94 10.18 -15.30
CA VAL A 399 -19.64 8.92 -14.98
C VAL A 399 -20.78 8.76 -16.01
N PRO A 400 -20.77 7.73 -16.86
CA PRO A 400 -21.84 7.52 -17.83
C PRO A 400 -23.19 7.29 -17.15
N LYS A 401 -24.30 7.77 -17.71
CA LYS A 401 -25.66 7.49 -17.19
C LYS A 401 -26.12 6.06 -17.48
N ASN A 402 -25.91 5.59 -18.71
CA ASN A 402 -26.46 4.32 -19.19
C ASN A 402 -25.37 3.28 -19.43
N VAL A 403 -25.64 2.03 -19.05
CA VAL A 403 -24.84 0.87 -19.47
C VAL A 403 -25.07 0.68 -20.97
N PRO A 404 -24.02 0.69 -21.82
CA PRO A 404 -24.20 0.48 -23.25
C PRO A 404 -24.89 -0.86 -23.48
N LYS A 405 -26.09 -0.86 -24.09
CA LYS A 405 -26.90 -2.07 -24.30
C LYS A 405 -26.23 -3.10 -25.24
N ASN A 406 -25.14 -2.73 -25.94
CA ASN A 406 -24.46 -3.54 -26.95
C ASN A 406 -22.99 -3.87 -26.68
N THR A 407 -22.48 -3.67 -25.46
CA THR A 407 -21.22 -4.31 -25.07
C THR A 407 -21.56 -5.56 -24.29
N SER A 408 -21.28 -6.72 -24.89
CA SER A 408 -21.22 -8.00 -24.18
C SER A 408 -20.45 -7.78 -22.88
N VAL A 409 -21.15 -7.68 -21.77
CA VAL A 409 -20.57 -7.51 -20.44
C VAL A 409 -19.81 -8.80 -20.17
N ILE A 410 -18.51 -8.80 -20.49
CA ILE A 410 -17.61 -9.85 -20.06
C ILE A 410 -17.62 -9.73 -18.54
N LYS A 411 -18.36 -10.63 -17.88
CA LYS A 411 -18.25 -10.84 -16.43
C LYS A 411 -16.80 -11.17 -16.15
N VAL A 412 -16.05 -10.17 -15.72
CA VAL A 412 -14.63 -10.31 -15.37
C VAL A 412 -14.56 -11.18 -14.13
N LYS A 413 -14.37 -12.49 -14.32
CA LYS A 413 -13.73 -13.32 -13.31
C LYS A 413 -12.34 -12.74 -13.09
N SER A 414 -11.96 -12.64 -11.83
CA SER A 414 -10.90 -11.83 -11.25
C SER A 414 -9.47 -12.12 -11.70
N GLU A 415 -9.23 -12.73 -12.86
CA GLU A 415 -7.89 -13.06 -13.31
C GLU A 415 -7.69 -12.73 -14.80
N LYS A 416 -6.70 -11.84 -15.01
CA LYS A 416 -6.02 -11.48 -16.26
C LYS A 416 -6.71 -10.47 -17.20
N PHE A 417 -6.66 -9.22 -16.76
CA PHE A 417 -6.75 -8.01 -17.59
C PHE A 417 -5.69 -7.94 -18.72
N GLN A 418 -4.64 -8.78 -18.67
CA GLN A 418 -3.62 -8.90 -19.71
C GLN A 418 -4.19 -9.42 -21.04
N ASP A 419 -5.18 -10.30 -21.00
CA ASP A 419 -5.78 -10.91 -22.20
C ASP A 419 -6.63 -9.90 -22.99
N ILE A 420 -7.11 -8.85 -22.31
CA ILE A 420 -7.85 -7.73 -22.92
C ILE A 420 -6.87 -6.81 -23.68
N LEU A 421 -5.67 -6.59 -23.15
CA LEU A 421 -4.64 -5.76 -23.78
C LEU A 421 -4.07 -6.40 -25.06
N GLU A 422 -3.93 -7.73 -25.10
CA GLU A 422 -3.50 -8.43 -26.32
C GLU A 422 -4.57 -8.42 -27.42
N LYS A 423 -5.86 -8.52 -27.07
CA LYS A 423 -6.94 -8.44 -28.05
C LYS A 423 -7.10 -7.05 -28.67
N ILE A 424 -6.85 -5.98 -27.92
CA ILE A 424 -6.90 -4.61 -28.46
C ILE A 424 -5.71 -4.37 -29.39
N LYS A 425 -4.52 -4.88 -29.05
CA LYS A 425 -3.29 -4.71 -29.86
C LYS A 425 -3.35 -5.44 -31.21
N ASN A 426 -4.13 -6.52 -31.32
CA ASN A 426 -4.27 -7.28 -32.56
C ASN A 426 -5.42 -6.78 -33.46
N LYS A 427 -6.29 -5.89 -32.97
CA LYS A 427 -7.40 -5.36 -33.77
C LYS A 427 -6.97 -4.25 -34.74
N ASP A 428 -5.84 -3.59 -34.47
CA ASP A 428 -5.24 -2.58 -35.34
C ASP A 428 -4.34 -3.17 -36.45
N LYS A 429 -4.39 -4.49 -36.68
CA LYS A 429 -3.58 -5.18 -37.71
C LYS A 429 -4.38 -5.82 -38.84
N ASP A 430 -5.71 -5.86 -38.73
CA ASP A 430 -6.60 -6.47 -39.73
C ASP A 430 -7.58 -5.44 -40.36
N GLU A 431 -7.22 -4.15 -40.35
CA GLU A 431 -7.84 -3.11 -41.21
C GLU A 431 -6.80 -2.47 -42.13
#